data_AF-A0A7S2L493-F1
#
_entry.id   AF-A0A7S2L493-F1
#
_cell.length_a   1.000
_cell.length_b   1.000
_cell.length_c   1.000
_cell.angle_alpha   90.00
_cell.angle_beta   90.00
_cell.angle_gamma   90.00
#
_symmetry.space_group_name_H-M   'P 1'
#
loop_
_entity.id
_entity.type
_entity.pdbx_description
1 polymer ?
#
loop_
_entity_poly.entity_id
_entity_poly.type
_entity_poly.pdbx_seq_one_letter_code
_entity_poly.pdbx_strand_id
1 'polypeptide(L)'
;AKVMPTAGVVNECRTLFEESLMGLPPADRMVVIPLMKEYDGLTIVNSGIKALSSAHRKKAEALKAAGADWELLIVNAKLEHSCGYGDHSDDTSIVNVFDESGSLVTEEMSWLTETIDFSSIEHDDGMLIALDNEYVCVSNWGACKSRSGVYNSKQTYQSTFLLSYDPEFETELKCLGGCEEVAEVCKKIVVTRDYELLDRLLPVVEAKEKSKFDVKSCQILLQMLMKSRKNTASRVALVSKIIAGLSSSVEPDELLFDTIIEAVEKLGHDKLGDAIEVLLNDVVRRRNKDIGFFLKRMEFALKLNKRVEGGGGGLNYLEAATYDLSRYAPTKLTNSACAAAVSTILSMISTYNETDLMNVVEACLNFFHRGTAYQYLQTMLDRTHLLKQLLATNRFGSLQSSLAEFAADFARRTTSFTRYDVKAKLEGEGKDMFIQAAAFLIEFGTQNDFNRFGKLSIMYLDLFSIFINAVLDTSGQELLRDILNKCLLQYSITDVDTSISSWTVKKPDEPDILPTPSLHVKKVFELYPNVVQTVDKDKRLPLHYAADSSTASFEVVMEVFKAYKHAASIRDPMTGLFPFQLAASNDNVESSFSLLLANPNLVSSGIKVSERKRKRSSSA
;
A
#
# COMPACT_ATOMS: atom_id res chain seq x y z
N ALA A 1 28.46 59.17 -30.37
CA ALA A 1 28.15 59.64 -29.01
C ALA A 1 27.13 58.67 -28.41
N LYS A 2 27.48 57.96 -27.32
CA LYS A 2 26.52 57.12 -26.59
C LYS A 2 25.55 58.08 -25.88
N VAL A 3 24.31 58.13 -26.35
CA VAL A 3 23.23 58.83 -25.65
C VAL A 3 23.09 58.16 -24.29
N MET A 4 23.54 58.83 -23.23
CA MET A 4 23.22 58.39 -21.88
C MET A 4 21.71 58.54 -21.69
N PRO A 5 21.02 57.58 -21.07
CA PRO A 5 19.62 57.74 -20.73
C PRO A 5 19.47 59.02 -19.92
N THR A 6 18.63 59.94 -20.37
CA THR A 6 18.29 61.14 -19.62
C THR A 6 17.67 60.73 -18.27
N ALA A 7 17.97 61.47 -17.21
CA ALA A 7 17.49 61.18 -15.85
C ALA A 7 15.97 60.88 -15.78
N GLY A 8 15.16 61.45 -16.68
CA GLY A 8 13.73 61.14 -16.81
C GLY A 8 13.40 59.70 -17.20
N VAL A 9 14.15 59.06 -18.11
CA VAL A 9 13.94 57.65 -18.50
C VAL A 9 14.39 56.72 -17.37
N VAL A 10 15.46 57.09 -16.66
CA VAL A 10 15.87 56.37 -15.45
C VAL A 10 14.80 56.51 -14.36
N ASN A 11 14.15 57.66 -14.24
CA ASN A 11 13.09 57.90 -13.25
C ASN A 11 11.78 57.17 -13.59
N GLU A 12 11.36 57.13 -14.86
CA GLU A 12 10.18 56.36 -15.30
C GLU A 12 10.41 54.84 -15.22
N CYS A 13 11.60 54.36 -15.59
CA CYS A 13 11.93 52.94 -15.39
C CYS A 13 12.07 52.59 -13.91
N ARG A 14 12.50 53.55 -13.08
CA ARG A 14 12.57 53.39 -11.62
C ARG A 14 11.18 53.21 -11.02
N THR A 15 10.19 54.04 -11.37
CA THR A 15 8.83 53.88 -10.85
C THR A 15 8.22 52.55 -11.26
N LEU A 16 8.42 52.10 -12.50
CA LEU A 16 7.93 50.80 -12.96
C LEU A 16 8.60 49.62 -12.25
N PHE A 17 9.91 49.71 -11.98
CA PHE A 17 10.65 48.67 -11.28
C PHE A 17 10.32 48.66 -9.77
N GLU A 18 10.15 49.83 -9.15
CA GLU A 18 9.62 49.99 -7.78
C GLU A 18 8.23 49.36 -7.66
N GLU A 19 7.30 49.72 -8.55
CA GLU A 19 5.94 49.14 -8.58
C GLU A 19 6.00 47.63 -8.78
N SER A 20 6.93 47.14 -9.61
CA SER A 20 7.12 45.70 -9.82
C SER A 20 7.60 45.00 -8.55
N LEU A 21 8.62 45.52 -7.86
CA LEU A 21 9.13 44.95 -6.61
C LEU A 21 8.09 45.02 -5.48
N MET A 22 7.37 46.14 -5.38
CA MET A 22 6.30 46.34 -4.40
C MET A 22 5.05 45.49 -4.69
N GLY A 23 4.90 44.98 -5.91
CA GLY A 23 3.84 44.05 -6.30
C GLY A 23 4.19 42.58 -6.08
N LEU A 24 5.44 42.24 -5.74
CA LEU A 24 5.86 40.85 -5.56
C LEU A 24 5.17 40.23 -4.33
N PRO A 25 4.67 38.99 -4.44
CA PRO A 25 4.15 38.26 -3.30
C PRO A 25 5.29 37.98 -2.29
N PRO A 26 4.98 37.71 -1.01
CA PRO A 26 5.99 37.50 0.03
C PRO A 26 7.12 36.52 -0.33
N ALA A 27 6.77 35.40 -0.99
CA ALA A 27 7.73 34.38 -1.43
C ALA A 27 8.71 34.84 -2.54
N ASP A 28 8.38 35.91 -3.26
CA ASP A 28 9.17 36.43 -4.36
C ASP A 28 9.85 37.77 -4.02
N ARG A 29 9.81 38.19 -2.74
CA ARG A 29 10.47 39.42 -2.22
C ARG A 29 12.00 39.29 -2.13
N MET A 30 12.60 38.60 -3.09
CA MET A 30 14.03 38.37 -3.20
C MET A 30 14.41 38.29 -4.68
N VAL A 31 15.44 39.05 -5.07
CA VAL A 31 15.95 39.13 -6.43
C VAL A 31 17.42 38.73 -6.44
N VAL A 32 17.75 37.76 -7.31
CA VAL A 32 19.13 37.30 -7.51
C VAL A 32 19.56 37.65 -8.93
N ILE A 33 20.68 38.37 -9.06
CA ILE A 33 21.25 38.79 -10.33
C ILE A 33 22.68 38.26 -10.45
N PRO A 34 22.96 37.29 -11.33
CA PRO A 34 24.33 36.85 -11.56
C PRO A 34 25.17 37.94 -12.21
N LEU A 35 26.44 37.97 -11.81
CA LEU A 35 27.44 38.87 -12.35
C LEU A 35 28.31 38.12 -13.36
N MET A 36 28.59 38.77 -14.50
CA MET A 36 29.41 38.19 -15.57
C MET A 36 30.91 38.05 -15.21
N LYS A 37 31.27 38.48 -14.00
CA LYS A 37 32.63 38.50 -13.47
C LYS A 37 32.56 37.99 -12.04
N GLU A 38 33.40 37.02 -11.74
CA GLU A 38 33.68 36.58 -10.37
C GLU A 38 34.51 37.63 -9.64
N TYR A 39 34.14 37.88 -8.39
CA TYR A 39 34.86 38.78 -7.50
C TYR A 39 35.43 37.99 -6.33
N ASP A 40 36.75 38.06 -6.19
CA ASP A 40 37.47 37.48 -5.06
C ASP A 40 36.96 38.08 -3.73
N GLY A 41 36.79 37.20 -2.74
CA GLY A 41 36.23 37.58 -1.44
C GLY A 41 37.06 38.64 -0.71
N LEU A 42 38.40 38.58 -0.79
CA LEU A 42 39.27 39.58 -0.17
C LEU A 42 39.10 40.96 -0.83
N THR A 43 38.86 40.98 -2.15
CA THR A 43 38.55 42.22 -2.87
C THR A 43 37.23 42.83 -2.42
N ILE A 44 36.20 42.00 -2.20
CA ILE A 44 34.91 42.46 -1.68
C ILE A 44 35.07 42.95 -0.24
N VAL A 45 35.78 42.23 0.64
CA VAL A 45 36.01 42.66 2.04
C VAL A 45 36.66 44.04 2.12
N ASN A 46 37.62 44.32 1.24
CA ASN A 46 38.34 45.59 1.29
C ASN A 46 37.60 46.78 0.66
N SER A 47 36.56 46.54 -0.15
CA SER A 47 35.98 47.59 -1.00
C SER A 47 34.45 47.55 -1.12
N GLY A 48 33.80 46.54 -0.55
CA GLY A 48 32.37 46.27 -0.65
C GLY A 48 31.87 46.37 -2.09
N ILE A 49 30.75 47.07 -2.26
CA ILE A 49 30.16 47.37 -3.57
C ILE A 49 31.09 48.15 -4.52
N LYS A 50 32.12 48.86 -4.01
CA LYS A 50 33.09 49.57 -4.84
C LYS A 50 34.07 48.62 -5.53
N ALA A 51 34.18 47.37 -5.07
CA ALA A 51 34.92 46.32 -5.78
C ALA A 51 34.30 45.99 -7.14
N LEU A 52 32.99 46.19 -7.29
CA LEU A 52 32.24 45.85 -8.49
C LEU A 52 32.61 46.75 -9.67
N SER A 53 32.63 46.17 -10.88
CA SER A 53 32.76 46.91 -12.14
C SER A 53 31.66 47.96 -12.25
N SER A 54 31.90 49.02 -13.03
CA SER A 54 30.89 50.07 -13.24
C SER A 54 29.55 49.52 -13.76
N ALA A 55 29.57 48.48 -14.60
CA ALA A 55 28.35 47.84 -15.10
C ALA A 55 27.58 47.08 -14.01
N HIS A 56 28.27 46.35 -13.13
CA HIS A 56 27.63 45.60 -12.04
C HIS A 56 27.16 46.51 -10.92
N ARG A 57 27.95 47.55 -10.58
CA ARG A 57 27.55 48.56 -9.60
C ARG A 57 26.26 49.27 -9.99
N LYS A 58 26.08 49.59 -11.28
CA LYS A 58 24.82 50.16 -11.78
C LYS A 58 23.61 49.25 -11.52
N LYS A 59 23.77 47.92 -11.61
CA LYS A 59 22.69 46.97 -11.27
C LYS A 59 22.36 47.02 -9.78
N ALA A 60 23.39 47.05 -8.93
CA ALA A 60 23.23 47.17 -7.49
C ALA A 60 22.59 48.51 -7.07
N GLU A 61 23.02 49.63 -7.67
CA GLU A 61 22.42 50.96 -7.48
C GLU A 61 20.97 51.00 -7.97
N ALA A 62 20.65 50.31 -9.06
CA ALA A 62 19.27 50.21 -9.55
C ALA A 62 18.37 49.41 -8.59
N LEU A 63 18.88 48.29 -8.03
CA LEU A 63 18.18 47.53 -7.00
C LEU A 63 17.90 48.40 -5.76
N LYS A 64 18.93 49.09 -5.23
CA LYS A 64 18.75 50.01 -4.10
C LYS A 64 17.83 51.18 -4.39
N ALA A 65 17.84 51.70 -5.63
CA ALA A 65 16.96 52.78 -6.01
C ALA A 65 15.50 52.33 -6.01
N ALA A 66 15.23 51.08 -6.39
CA ALA A 66 13.89 50.55 -6.52
C ALA A 66 13.35 49.82 -5.28
N GLY A 67 14.23 49.27 -4.45
CA GLY A 67 13.92 48.80 -3.11
C GLY A 67 14.68 49.65 -2.12
N ALA A 68 14.18 50.87 -1.84
CA ALA A 68 14.89 51.82 -0.97
C ALA A 68 15.18 51.23 0.42
N ASP A 69 14.30 50.35 0.89
CA ASP A 69 14.39 49.65 2.17
C ASP A 69 14.87 48.19 2.03
N TRP A 70 15.21 47.76 0.82
CA TRP A 70 15.71 46.41 0.59
C TRP A 70 17.18 46.29 0.97
N GLU A 71 17.53 45.16 1.56
CA GLU A 71 18.92 44.83 1.80
C GLU A 71 19.59 44.36 0.50
N LEU A 72 20.86 44.68 0.35
CA LEU A 72 21.68 44.29 -0.79
C LEU A 72 22.90 43.51 -0.29
N LEU A 73 23.05 42.30 -0.82
CA LEU A 73 24.12 41.37 -0.51
C LEU A 73 24.90 41.02 -1.79
N ILE A 74 26.18 40.73 -1.61
CA ILE A 74 27.06 40.16 -2.62
C ILE A 74 27.32 38.71 -2.24
N VAL A 75 26.84 37.78 -3.06
CA VAL A 75 26.89 36.34 -2.77
C VAL A 75 27.89 35.67 -3.69
N ASN A 76 28.94 35.10 -3.14
CA ASN A 76 29.82 34.18 -3.87
C ASN A 76 29.30 32.77 -3.67
N ALA A 77 29.01 32.07 -4.76
CA ALA A 77 28.57 30.68 -4.73
C ALA A 77 29.52 29.81 -5.57
N LYS A 78 29.48 28.50 -5.32
CA LYS A 78 30.14 27.48 -6.13
C LYS A 78 29.14 26.42 -6.61
N LEU A 79 29.35 25.93 -7.83
CA LEU A 79 28.67 24.77 -8.40
C LEU A 79 29.72 23.69 -8.64
N GLU A 80 29.57 22.55 -7.98
CA GLU A 80 30.35 21.35 -8.22
C GLU A 80 29.55 20.42 -9.15
N HIS A 81 29.91 20.41 -10.42
CA HIS A 81 29.33 19.51 -11.42
C HIS A 81 30.13 18.22 -11.47
N SER A 82 29.47 17.09 -11.26
CA SER A 82 30.06 15.76 -11.44
C SER A 82 29.35 15.00 -12.55
N CYS A 83 30.11 14.64 -13.59
CA CYS A 83 29.62 13.87 -14.74
C CYS A 83 30.19 12.46 -14.68
N GLY A 84 29.37 11.49 -14.26
CA GLY A 84 29.68 10.06 -14.24
C GLY A 84 28.98 9.27 -15.36
N TYR A 85 29.26 7.97 -15.47
CA TYR A 85 28.53 7.08 -16.37
C TYR A 85 27.07 6.92 -15.89
N GLY A 86 26.18 7.76 -16.43
CA GLY A 86 24.74 7.65 -16.22
C GLY A 86 24.20 8.34 -14.96
N ASP A 87 25.02 9.13 -14.27
CA ASP A 87 24.58 9.96 -13.13
C ASP A 87 25.23 11.34 -13.25
N HIS A 88 24.39 12.37 -13.29
CA HIS A 88 24.79 13.78 -13.27
C HIS A 88 24.36 14.32 -11.92
N SER A 89 25.30 14.81 -11.12
CA SER A 89 24.97 15.56 -9.92
C SER A 89 25.56 16.96 -9.99
N ASP A 90 24.68 17.93 -9.76
CA ASP A 90 25.00 19.32 -9.53
C ASP A 90 24.85 19.57 -8.04
N ASP A 91 25.94 19.95 -7.39
CA ASP A 91 25.92 20.41 -6.00
C ASP A 91 26.26 21.89 -5.95
N THR A 92 25.28 22.72 -5.57
CA THR A 92 25.48 24.16 -5.43
C THR A 92 25.54 24.56 -3.98
N SER A 93 26.49 25.42 -3.64
CA SER A 93 26.62 25.94 -2.29
C SER A 93 27.05 27.40 -2.31
N ILE A 94 26.49 28.18 -1.39
CA ILE A 94 26.98 29.53 -1.10
C ILE A 94 28.32 29.38 -0.37
N VAL A 95 29.33 30.11 -0.85
CA VAL A 95 30.68 30.13 -0.26
C VAL A 95 30.79 31.29 0.73
N ASN A 96 30.43 32.50 0.31
CA ASN A 96 30.50 33.69 1.15
C ASN A 96 29.34 34.63 0.83
N VAL A 97 28.81 35.30 1.86
CA VAL A 97 27.84 36.38 1.74
C VAL A 97 28.45 37.64 2.33
N PHE A 98 28.42 38.72 1.58
CA PHE A 98 28.93 40.02 2.01
C PHE A 98 27.81 41.07 1.99
N ASP A 99 27.83 41.99 2.94
CA ASP A 99 26.98 43.19 2.90
C ASP A 99 27.50 44.23 1.87
N GLU A 100 26.80 45.37 1.73
CA GLU A 100 27.20 46.48 0.85
C GLU A 100 28.61 47.03 1.15
N SER A 101 28.99 47.02 2.43
CA SER A 101 30.28 47.55 2.90
C SER A 101 31.44 46.56 2.71
N GLY A 102 31.12 45.28 2.45
CA GLY A 102 32.08 44.19 2.32
C GLY A 102 32.23 43.34 3.59
N SER A 103 31.42 43.58 4.63
CA SER A 103 31.46 42.75 5.85
C SER A 103 30.96 41.34 5.53
N LEU A 104 31.67 40.33 6.01
CA LEU A 104 31.28 38.93 5.85
C LEU A 104 30.12 38.61 6.80
N VAL A 105 28.94 38.33 6.24
CA VAL A 105 27.69 38.05 6.98
C VAL A 105 27.17 36.62 6.73
N THR A 106 28.04 35.72 6.23
CA THR A 106 27.68 34.35 5.87
C THR A 106 27.00 33.57 7.00
N GLU A 107 27.47 33.72 8.25
CA GLU A 107 26.88 33.00 9.39
C GLU A 107 25.47 33.52 9.73
N GLU A 108 25.29 34.85 9.73
CA GLU A 108 24.00 35.50 9.97
C GLU A 108 22.98 35.18 8.87
N MET A 109 23.47 35.04 7.64
CA MET A 109 22.69 34.73 6.44
C MET A 109 22.75 33.24 6.07
N SER A 110 23.01 32.36 7.03
CA SER A 110 23.08 30.91 6.80
C SER A 110 21.80 30.33 6.21
N TRP A 111 20.64 30.92 6.51
CA TRP A 111 19.35 30.51 5.93
C TRP A 111 19.26 30.67 4.40
N LEU A 112 20.08 31.55 3.78
CA LEU A 112 20.12 31.71 2.33
C LEU A 112 20.65 30.45 1.63
N THR A 113 21.46 29.63 2.31
CA THR A 113 22.04 28.42 1.71
C THR A 113 20.97 27.39 1.39
N GLU A 114 19.94 27.30 2.23
CA GLU A 114 18.81 26.38 2.04
C GLU A 114 17.73 26.98 1.13
N THR A 115 17.63 28.32 1.11
CA THR A 115 16.59 29.05 0.38
C THR A 115 16.91 29.20 -1.11
N ILE A 116 18.17 29.43 -1.45
CA ILE A 116 18.56 29.71 -2.83
C ILE A 116 19.13 28.46 -3.47
N ASP A 117 18.35 27.90 -4.38
CA ASP A 117 18.79 26.83 -5.23
C ASP A 117 19.48 27.41 -6.48
N PHE A 118 20.80 27.25 -6.57
CA PHE A 118 21.57 27.70 -7.74
C PHE A 118 21.75 26.57 -8.77
N SER A 119 21.14 25.40 -8.56
CA SER A 119 21.28 24.26 -9.48
C SER A 119 20.89 24.66 -10.91
N SER A 120 21.58 24.05 -11.89
CA SER A 120 21.35 24.39 -13.27
C SER A 120 19.96 23.88 -13.68
N ILE A 121 19.06 24.80 -14.01
CA ILE A 121 17.73 24.45 -14.54
C ILE A 121 17.92 24.12 -16.02
N GLU A 122 18.55 22.98 -16.31
CA GLU A 122 18.85 22.59 -17.69
C GLU A 122 17.59 22.26 -18.52
N HIS A 123 16.41 22.09 -17.89
CA HIS A 123 15.24 21.51 -18.57
C HIS A 123 13.86 22.19 -18.43
N ASP A 124 13.67 23.32 -17.72
CA ASP A 124 12.36 24.01 -17.69
C ASP A 124 12.49 25.53 -17.44
N ASP A 125 12.09 26.37 -18.40
CA ASP A 125 11.58 27.76 -18.34
C ASP A 125 12.09 28.80 -17.29
N GLY A 126 13.21 28.59 -16.61
CA GLY A 126 13.83 29.51 -15.64
C GLY A 126 14.88 30.45 -16.26
N MET A 127 15.07 31.65 -15.68
CA MET A 127 15.87 32.78 -16.17
C MET A 127 17.14 32.40 -16.95
N LEU A 128 17.03 32.27 -18.27
CA LEU A 128 18.16 32.30 -19.20
C LEU A 128 18.54 33.76 -19.44
N ILE A 129 19.73 34.17 -19.00
CA ILE A 129 20.23 35.52 -19.23
C ILE A 129 20.84 35.56 -20.63
N ALA A 130 19.95 35.73 -21.61
CA ALA A 130 20.21 35.97 -23.02
C ALA A 130 20.84 34.81 -23.81
N LEU A 131 20.20 34.50 -24.94
CA LEU A 131 20.84 33.83 -26.06
C LEU A 131 21.80 34.84 -26.71
N ASP A 132 23.10 34.55 -26.74
CA ASP A 132 24.01 35.24 -27.65
C ASP A 132 23.70 34.78 -29.09
N ASN A 133 24.02 35.61 -30.08
CA ASN A 133 23.74 35.40 -31.51
C ASN A 133 24.38 34.11 -32.11
N GLU A 134 25.11 33.34 -31.31
CA GLU A 134 25.83 32.12 -31.69
C GLU A 134 25.22 30.81 -31.15
N TYR A 135 23.99 30.80 -30.61
CA TYR A 135 23.35 29.58 -30.05
C TYR A 135 24.12 28.90 -28.89
N VAL A 136 24.99 29.64 -28.19
CA VAL A 136 25.66 29.13 -26.98
C VAL A 136 24.78 29.43 -25.77
N CYS A 137 24.25 28.39 -25.12
CA CYS A 137 23.56 28.54 -23.84
C CYS A 137 24.54 29.06 -22.80
N VAL A 138 24.38 30.33 -22.40
CA VAL A 138 25.08 30.89 -21.24
C VAL A 138 24.32 30.42 -20.02
N SER A 139 24.88 29.47 -19.26
CA SER A 139 24.28 29.05 -17.99
C SER A 139 24.36 30.20 -16.97
N ASN A 140 23.54 30.13 -15.92
CA ASN A 140 23.48 31.11 -14.82
C ASN A 140 24.81 31.29 -14.07
N TRP A 141 25.79 30.44 -14.36
CA TRP A 141 27.15 30.42 -13.80
C TRP A 141 28.20 31.09 -14.70
N GLY A 142 27.78 31.74 -15.80
CA GLY A 142 28.68 32.34 -16.79
C GLY A 142 29.04 31.37 -17.90
N ALA A 143 29.55 31.90 -19.03
CA ALA A 143 29.73 31.16 -20.28
C ALA A 143 30.42 29.80 -20.09
N CYS A 144 29.67 28.73 -20.41
CA CYS A 144 30.11 27.36 -20.34
C CYS A 144 31.35 27.16 -21.24
N LYS A 145 32.53 26.95 -20.65
CA LYS A 145 33.77 26.63 -21.36
C LYS A 145 34.07 25.13 -21.39
N SER A 146 33.08 24.25 -21.31
CA SER A 146 33.30 22.82 -21.45
C SER A 146 33.39 22.43 -22.93
N ARG A 147 34.60 22.54 -23.51
CA ARG A 147 34.93 21.77 -24.71
C ARG A 147 34.92 20.29 -24.33
N SER A 148 33.83 19.62 -24.72
CA SER A 148 33.67 18.17 -24.88
C SER A 148 35.00 17.43 -25.05
N GLY A 149 35.27 16.45 -24.17
CA GLY A 149 36.38 15.53 -24.39
C GLY A 149 36.70 14.51 -23.29
N VAL A 150 36.39 14.76 -22.01
CA VAL A 150 36.84 13.86 -20.93
C VAL A 150 35.69 13.51 -19.99
N TYR A 151 35.15 12.30 -20.16
CA TYR A 151 34.21 11.68 -19.22
C TYR A 151 34.96 11.37 -17.90
N ASN A 152 34.35 11.66 -16.74
CA ASN A 152 34.91 11.60 -15.37
C ASN A 152 35.71 12.84 -14.88
N SER A 153 35.37 14.06 -15.27
CA SER A 153 35.90 15.27 -14.59
C SER A 153 34.88 15.85 -13.62
N LYS A 154 35.26 16.03 -12.34
CA LYS A 154 34.56 16.94 -11.42
C LYS A 154 34.99 18.37 -11.77
N GLN A 155 34.05 19.23 -12.10
CA GLN A 155 34.32 20.64 -12.40
C GLN A 155 33.69 21.51 -11.32
N THR A 156 34.45 22.47 -10.82
CA THR A 156 33.95 23.47 -9.86
C THR A 156 33.89 24.82 -10.57
N TYR A 157 32.70 25.40 -10.61
CA TYR A 157 32.45 26.75 -11.09
C TYR A 157 32.25 27.66 -9.90
N GLN A 158 32.73 28.89 -10.00
CA GLN A 158 32.54 29.94 -9.00
C GLN A 158 31.90 31.14 -9.69
N SER A 159 30.93 31.76 -9.03
CA SER A 159 30.26 32.94 -9.56
C SER A 159 29.86 33.87 -8.42
N THR A 160 29.75 35.14 -8.75
CA THR A 160 29.28 36.18 -7.84
C THR A 160 27.90 36.64 -8.27
N PHE A 161 27.00 36.80 -7.32
CA PHE A 161 25.64 37.26 -7.52
C PHE A 161 25.41 38.53 -6.70
N LEU A 162 24.57 39.42 -7.20
CA LEU A 162 23.90 40.41 -6.37
C LEU A 162 22.60 39.80 -5.90
N LEU A 163 22.38 39.79 -4.60
CA LEU A 163 21.12 39.41 -4.01
C LEU A 163 20.53 40.63 -3.34
N SER A 164 19.25 40.90 -3.58
CA SER A 164 18.54 41.91 -2.81
C SER A 164 17.21 41.37 -2.35
N TYR A 165 16.82 41.66 -1.12
CA TYR A 165 15.59 41.16 -0.54
C TYR A 165 14.96 42.17 0.41
N ASP A 166 13.67 42.01 0.66
CA ASP A 166 12.89 42.87 1.55
C ASP A 166 13.00 42.39 3.01
N PRO A 167 13.67 43.12 3.92
CA PRO A 167 13.85 42.69 5.32
C PRO A 167 12.53 42.56 6.09
N GLU A 168 11.47 43.26 5.65
CA GLU A 168 10.14 43.14 6.27
C GLU A 168 9.55 41.71 6.10
N PHE A 169 10.03 40.99 5.09
CA PHE A 169 9.63 39.63 4.74
C PHE A 169 10.73 38.60 5.00
N GLU A 170 11.78 38.95 5.74
CA GLU A 170 12.89 38.03 6.03
C GLU A 170 12.41 36.73 6.70
N THR A 171 11.37 36.81 7.55
CA THR A 171 10.81 35.62 8.23
C THR A 171 10.14 34.66 7.23
N GLU A 172 9.41 35.21 6.26
CA GLU A 172 8.76 34.46 5.18
C GLU A 172 9.78 33.89 4.20
N LEU A 173 10.80 34.67 3.86
CA LEU A 173 11.89 34.23 2.99
C LEU A 173 12.69 33.10 3.63
N LYS A 174 12.93 33.14 4.95
CA LYS A 174 13.54 32.03 5.69
C LYS A 174 12.76 30.72 5.54
N CYS A 175 11.43 30.78 5.43
CA CYS A 175 10.59 29.59 5.24
C CYS A 175 10.81 28.90 3.88
N LEU A 176 11.45 29.57 2.93
CA LEU A 176 11.87 28.95 1.67
C LEU A 176 12.97 27.91 1.86
N GLY A 177 13.69 27.95 3.00
CA GLY A 177 14.72 26.99 3.37
C GLY A 177 14.19 25.57 3.63
N GLY A 178 12.93 25.43 4.04
CA GLY A 178 12.34 24.11 4.23
C GLY A 178 11.32 24.03 5.36
N CYS A 179 10.91 22.79 5.66
CA CYS A 179 9.91 22.50 6.70
C CYS A 179 10.40 22.86 8.12
N GLU A 180 11.70 22.87 8.38
CA GLU A 180 12.26 23.17 9.72
C GLU A 180 12.11 24.66 10.05
N GLU A 181 12.43 25.53 9.09
CA GLU A 181 12.26 26.98 9.21
C GLU A 181 10.78 27.34 9.31
N VAL A 182 9.93 26.72 8.48
CA VAL A 182 8.47 26.84 8.58
C VAL A 182 8.00 26.47 10.00
N ALA A 183 8.52 25.39 10.59
CA ALA A 183 8.13 24.95 11.92
C ALA A 183 8.53 25.94 13.02
N GLU A 184 9.70 26.57 12.95
CA GLU A 184 10.11 27.63 13.88
C GLU A 184 9.22 28.87 13.77
N VAL A 185 8.88 29.29 12.55
CA VAL A 185 7.95 30.40 12.33
C VAL A 185 6.55 30.05 12.84
N CYS A 186 6.08 28.82 12.64
CA CYS A 186 4.80 28.37 13.20
C CYS A 186 4.80 28.41 14.73
N LYS A 187 5.89 28.01 15.41
CA LYS A 187 6.01 28.13 16.87
C LYS A 187 5.94 29.58 17.30
N LYS A 188 6.65 30.48 16.61
CA LYS A 188 6.61 31.93 16.86
C LYS A 188 5.20 32.48 16.73
N ILE A 189 4.50 32.19 15.62
CA ILE A 189 3.10 32.56 15.38
C ILE A 189 2.21 32.10 16.52
N VAL A 190 2.35 30.86 16.99
CA VAL A 190 1.51 30.31 18.07
C VAL A 190 1.76 31.01 19.41
N VAL A 191 3.02 31.32 19.71
CA VAL A 191 3.42 32.02 20.95
C VAL A 191 2.92 33.47 20.94
N THR A 192 3.13 34.19 19.85
CA THR A 192 2.78 35.62 19.73
C THR A 192 1.31 35.84 19.35
N ARG A 193 0.65 34.82 18.82
CA ARG A 193 -0.67 34.90 18.15
C ARG A 193 -0.69 35.91 17.01
N ASP A 194 0.42 36.01 16.30
CA ASP A 194 0.58 36.90 15.17
C ASP A 194 -0.13 36.33 13.93
N TYR A 195 -1.37 36.74 13.75
CA TYR A 195 -2.16 36.28 12.63
C TYR A 195 -1.80 36.94 11.30
N GLU A 196 -1.19 38.13 11.34
CA GLU A 196 -0.73 38.80 10.11
C GLU A 196 0.46 38.04 9.54
N LEU A 197 1.41 37.64 10.39
CA LEU A 197 2.50 36.76 10.00
C LEU A 197 2.00 35.42 9.44
N LEU A 198 0.95 34.84 10.01
CA LEU A 198 0.32 33.64 9.45
C LEU A 198 -0.27 33.90 8.06
N ASP A 199 -0.99 35.01 7.87
CA ASP A 199 -1.58 35.39 6.59
C ASP A 199 -0.49 35.61 5.51
N ARG A 200 0.70 36.12 5.89
CA ARG A 200 1.87 36.28 5.00
C ARG A 200 2.62 34.96 4.73
N LEU A 201 2.63 34.04 5.69
CA LEU A 201 3.28 32.72 5.55
C LEU A 201 2.51 31.79 4.60
N LEU A 202 1.17 31.81 4.62
CA LEU A 202 0.36 30.87 3.83
C LEU A 202 0.63 30.92 2.31
N PRO A 203 0.79 32.09 1.66
CA PRO A 203 1.22 32.16 0.26
C PRO A 203 2.55 31.46 -0.02
N VAL A 204 3.51 31.52 0.91
CA VAL A 204 4.82 30.85 0.77
C VAL A 204 4.64 29.34 0.76
N VAL A 205 3.86 28.84 1.71
CA VAL A 205 3.52 27.41 1.85
C VAL A 205 2.72 26.90 0.66
N GLU A 206 1.81 27.71 0.11
CA GLU A 206 1.03 27.36 -1.09
C GLU A 206 1.93 27.26 -2.32
N ALA A 207 2.86 28.20 -2.51
CA ALA A 207 3.67 28.32 -3.72
C ALA A 207 4.85 27.33 -3.81
N LYS A 208 5.41 26.87 -2.68
CA LYS A 208 6.67 26.10 -2.67
C LYS A 208 6.52 24.75 -1.98
N GLU A 209 6.91 23.67 -2.67
CA GLU A 209 6.79 22.30 -2.14
C GLU A 209 7.77 22.01 -1.00
N LYS A 210 8.96 22.64 -0.99
CA LYS A 210 9.93 22.52 0.11
C LYS A 210 9.44 23.21 1.41
N SER A 211 8.56 24.19 1.30
CA SER A 211 8.08 25.03 2.40
C SER A 211 6.72 24.60 2.96
N LYS A 212 6.37 23.32 2.85
CA LYS A 212 5.08 22.81 3.33
C LYS A 212 5.06 22.67 4.85
N PHE A 213 3.87 22.65 5.43
CA PHE A 213 3.73 22.35 6.86
C PHE A 213 4.08 20.89 7.13
N ASP A 214 4.83 20.64 8.21
CA ASP A 214 4.89 19.31 8.82
C ASP A 214 3.64 19.05 9.67
N VAL A 215 3.50 17.81 10.15
CA VAL A 215 2.33 17.37 10.93
C VAL A 215 2.17 18.23 12.20
N LYS A 216 3.27 18.51 12.90
CA LYS A 216 3.26 19.24 14.16
C LYS A 216 2.89 20.71 13.96
N SER A 217 3.42 21.37 12.94
CA SER A 217 3.14 22.77 12.61
C SER A 217 1.69 22.95 12.23
N CYS A 218 1.16 22.07 11.37
CA CYS A 218 -0.26 22.06 11.02
C CYS A 218 -1.12 21.92 12.29
N GLN A 219 -0.79 20.95 13.15
CA GLN A 219 -1.51 20.70 14.38
C GLN A 219 -1.54 21.92 15.33
N ILE A 220 -0.37 22.51 15.65
CA ILE A 220 -0.32 23.64 16.60
C ILE A 220 -1.03 24.89 16.07
N LEU A 221 -0.98 25.14 14.76
CA LEU A 221 -1.69 26.25 14.12
C LEU A 221 -3.21 26.04 14.16
N LEU A 222 -3.68 24.83 13.85
CA LEU A 222 -5.10 24.49 13.96
C LEU A 222 -5.59 24.66 15.40
N GLN A 223 -4.85 24.15 16.39
CA GLN A 223 -5.20 24.29 17.81
C GLN A 223 -5.22 25.76 18.26
N MET A 224 -4.30 26.59 17.77
CA MET A 224 -4.31 28.04 18.02
C MET A 224 -5.58 28.68 17.44
N LEU A 225 -5.94 28.35 16.19
CA LEU A 225 -7.13 28.88 15.53
C LEU A 225 -8.43 28.40 16.15
N MET A 226 -8.46 27.21 16.74
CA MET A 226 -9.61 26.70 17.48
C MET A 226 -9.89 27.46 18.78
N LYS A 227 -8.88 28.15 19.31
CA LYS A 227 -8.98 29.00 20.52
C LYS A 227 -9.04 30.50 20.20
N SER A 228 -9.05 30.85 18.90
CA SER A 228 -9.05 32.22 18.42
C SER A 228 -10.40 32.91 18.58
N ARG A 229 -10.36 34.24 18.81
CA ARG A 229 -11.53 35.13 18.77
C ARG A 229 -11.81 35.71 17.36
N LYS A 230 -11.03 35.35 16.33
CA LYS A 230 -11.30 35.75 14.94
C LYS A 230 -12.71 35.33 14.53
N ASN A 231 -13.31 36.07 13.60
CA ASN A 231 -14.61 35.72 13.06
C ASN A 231 -14.55 34.34 12.36
N THR A 232 -15.70 33.66 12.28
CA THR A 232 -15.78 32.29 11.74
C THR A 232 -15.30 32.19 10.29
N ALA A 233 -15.60 33.16 9.43
CA ALA A 233 -15.19 33.12 8.02
C ALA A 233 -13.67 33.19 7.85
N SER A 234 -13.00 34.11 8.58
CA SER A 234 -11.54 34.20 8.59
C SER A 234 -10.90 32.94 9.19
N ARG A 235 -11.50 32.34 10.22
CA ARG A 235 -11.01 31.07 10.79
C ARG A 235 -11.12 29.93 9.80
N VAL A 236 -12.23 29.81 9.08
CA VAL A 236 -12.44 28.82 8.02
C VAL A 236 -11.38 28.96 6.93
N ALA A 237 -11.17 30.18 6.41
CA ALA A 237 -10.20 30.43 5.36
C ALA A 237 -8.78 30.02 5.78
N LEU A 238 -8.35 30.40 6.99
CA LEU A 238 -7.06 30.03 7.54
C LEU A 238 -6.91 28.52 7.74
N VAL A 239 -7.90 27.87 8.35
CA VAL A 239 -7.89 26.42 8.60
C VAL A 239 -7.84 25.64 7.28
N SER A 240 -8.63 26.04 6.29
CA SER A 240 -8.63 25.43 4.96
C SER A 240 -7.25 25.48 4.32
N LYS A 241 -6.59 26.65 4.35
CA LYS A 241 -5.24 26.83 3.80
C LYS A 241 -4.18 26.06 4.59
N ILE A 242 -4.31 25.96 5.92
CA ILE A 242 -3.38 25.18 6.75
C ILE A 242 -3.47 23.68 6.44
N ILE A 243 -4.68 23.14 6.31
CA ILE A 243 -4.88 21.72 5.96
C ILE A 243 -4.32 21.43 4.56
N ALA A 244 -4.63 22.29 3.58
CA ALA A 244 -4.12 22.17 2.21
C ALA A 244 -2.60 22.39 2.11
N GLY A 245 -2.00 23.13 3.04
CA GLY A 245 -0.57 23.40 3.11
C GLY A 245 0.27 22.28 3.73
N LEU A 246 -0.35 21.20 4.24
CA LEU A 246 0.38 20.06 4.80
C LEU A 246 1.20 19.36 3.70
N SER A 247 2.47 19.06 3.99
CA SER A 247 3.40 18.44 3.04
C SER A 247 2.87 17.11 2.50
N SER A 248 2.79 17.00 1.18
CA SER A 248 2.36 15.79 0.47
C SER A 248 3.23 14.56 0.78
N SER A 249 4.43 14.77 1.33
CA SER A 249 5.36 13.72 1.72
C SER A 249 5.06 13.08 3.09
N VAL A 250 4.29 13.75 3.97
CA VAL A 250 4.08 13.33 5.37
C VAL A 250 2.60 13.13 5.67
N GLU A 251 2.19 11.92 6.04
CA GLU A 251 0.80 11.62 6.42
C GLU A 251 0.42 12.20 7.80
N PRO A 252 -0.82 12.70 7.99
CA PRO A 252 -1.31 13.04 9.32
C PRO A 252 -1.21 11.86 10.29
N ASP A 253 -0.78 12.14 11.52
CA ASP A 253 -0.93 11.21 12.62
C ASP A 253 -2.35 11.27 13.21
N GLU A 254 -2.63 10.38 14.16
CA GLU A 254 -3.94 10.33 14.83
C GLU A 254 -4.28 11.66 15.50
N LEU A 255 -3.29 12.36 16.06
CA LEU A 255 -3.47 13.59 16.78
C LEU A 255 -3.84 14.76 15.86
N LEU A 256 -3.21 14.86 14.68
CA LEU A 256 -3.59 15.82 13.66
C LEU A 256 -4.97 15.50 13.09
N PHE A 257 -5.29 14.23 12.83
CA PHE A 257 -6.62 13.83 12.38
C PHE A 257 -7.72 14.21 13.38
N ASP A 258 -7.52 13.94 14.67
CA ASP A 258 -8.45 14.34 15.73
C ASP A 258 -8.58 15.87 15.83
N THR A 259 -7.48 16.62 15.60
CA THR A 259 -7.49 18.08 15.56
C THR A 259 -8.28 18.61 14.35
N ILE A 260 -8.19 17.95 13.19
CA ILE A 260 -8.99 18.30 11.99
C ILE A 260 -10.47 18.02 12.26
N ILE A 261 -10.82 16.91 12.90
CA ILE A 261 -12.21 16.61 13.30
C ILE A 261 -12.74 17.69 14.24
N GLU A 262 -11.98 18.10 15.25
CA GLU A 262 -12.37 19.21 16.15
C GLU A 262 -12.61 20.51 15.37
N ALA A 263 -11.79 20.78 14.35
CA ALA A 263 -11.97 21.95 13.49
C ALA A 263 -13.27 21.87 12.67
N VAL A 264 -13.58 20.70 12.12
CA VAL A 264 -14.84 20.45 11.39
C VAL A 264 -16.06 20.63 12.29
N GLU A 265 -16.04 20.07 13.50
CA GLU A 265 -17.14 20.21 14.47
C GLU A 265 -17.40 21.68 14.82
N LYS A 266 -16.34 22.49 14.95
CA LYS A 266 -16.44 23.91 15.34
C LYS A 266 -16.78 24.85 14.20
N LEU A 267 -16.33 24.56 12.97
CA LEU A 267 -16.42 25.50 11.85
C LEU A 267 -17.46 25.12 10.79
N GLY A 268 -17.88 23.86 10.75
CA GLY A 268 -18.79 23.29 9.76
C GLY A 268 -18.06 22.49 8.70
N HIS A 269 -18.55 21.28 8.41
CA HIS A 269 -17.96 20.36 7.43
C HIS A 269 -18.08 20.89 5.99
N ASP A 270 -19.18 21.56 5.68
CA ASP A 270 -19.49 22.17 4.38
C ASP A 270 -18.43 23.18 3.93
N LYS A 271 -17.72 23.78 4.90
CA LYS A 271 -16.72 24.81 4.65
C LYS A 271 -15.29 24.30 4.59
N LEU A 272 -15.04 23.10 5.13
CA LEU A 272 -13.71 22.49 5.18
C LEU A 272 -13.59 21.27 4.26
N GLY A 273 -14.69 20.87 3.60
CA GLY A 273 -14.75 19.69 2.75
C GLY A 273 -13.69 19.68 1.66
N ASP A 274 -13.53 20.78 0.91
CA ASP A 274 -12.54 20.88 -0.17
C ASP A 274 -11.10 20.65 0.33
N ALA A 275 -10.74 21.21 1.50
CA ALA A 275 -9.41 21.04 2.07
C ALA A 275 -9.15 19.60 2.53
N ILE A 276 -10.16 18.96 3.11
CA ILE A 276 -10.10 17.55 3.53
C ILE A 276 -10.03 16.65 2.29
N GLU A 277 -10.77 16.98 1.24
CA GLU A 277 -10.73 16.26 -0.02
C GLU A 277 -9.34 16.36 -0.65
N VAL A 278 -8.73 17.54 -0.72
CA VAL A 278 -7.35 17.72 -1.19
C VAL A 278 -6.37 16.88 -0.36
N LEU A 279 -6.51 16.88 0.97
CA LEU A 279 -5.68 16.08 1.87
C LEU A 279 -5.77 14.58 1.58
N LEU A 280 -6.99 14.06 1.40
CA LEU A 280 -7.23 12.64 1.16
C LEU A 280 -6.90 12.23 -0.27
N ASN A 281 -7.13 13.09 -1.27
CA ASN A 281 -6.92 12.80 -2.69
C ASN A 281 -5.53 13.19 -3.22
N ASP A 282 -4.59 13.60 -2.37
CA ASP A 282 -3.22 13.86 -2.79
C ASP A 282 -2.56 12.60 -3.40
N VAL A 283 -2.05 12.70 -4.62
CA VAL A 283 -1.47 11.56 -5.36
C VAL A 283 -0.13 11.12 -4.77
N VAL A 284 0.67 12.05 -4.27
CA VAL A 284 2.01 11.77 -3.71
C VAL A 284 1.85 11.00 -2.41
N ARG A 285 0.92 11.42 -1.54
CA ARG A 285 0.60 10.71 -0.29
C ARG A 285 0.16 9.28 -0.53
N ARG A 286 -0.62 9.03 -1.59
CA ARG A 286 -1.18 7.71 -1.92
C ARG A 286 -0.16 6.72 -2.49
N ARG A 287 0.96 7.20 -3.04
CA ARG A 287 1.95 6.34 -3.69
C ARG A 287 2.78 5.55 -2.68
N ASN A 288 2.99 4.27 -2.98
CA ASN A 288 3.91 3.36 -2.28
C ASN A 288 3.65 3.21 -0.77
N LYS A 289 2.37 3.18 -0.36
CA LYS A 289 1.98 3.04 1.04
C LYS A 289 1.50 1.63 1.37
N ASP A 290 1.68 1.26 2.63
CA ASP A 290 1.18 0.00 3.17
C ASP A 290 -0.32 0.08 3.52
N ILE A 291 -0.91 -1.07 3.87
CA ILE A 291 -2.31 -1.15 4.30
C ILE A 291 -2.60 -0.31 5.56
N GLY A 292 -1.63 -0.17 6.46
CA GLY A 292 -1.82 0.58 7.71
C GLY A 292 -2.09 2.05 7.46
N PHE A 293 -1.44 2.63 6.44
CA PHE A 293 -1.73 3.97 5.95
C PHE A 293 -3.20 4.13 5.50
N PHE A 294 -3.69 3.22 4.65
CA PHE A 294 -5.07 3.30 4.16
C PHE A 294 -6.09 3.11 5.29
N LEU A 295 -5.81 2.21 6.22
CA LEU A 295 -6.67 1.99 7.39
C LEU A 295 -6.75 3.23 8.27
N LYS A 296 -5.66 3.97 8.51
CA LYS A 296 -5.71 5.24 9.25
C LYS A 296 -6.61 6.27 8.58
N ARG A 297 -6.56 6.37 7.25
CA ARG A 297 -7.44 7.27 6.48
C ARG A 297 -8.89 6.85 6.54
N MET A 298 -9.17 5.55 6.43
CA MET A 298 -10.52 5.01 6.59
C MET A 298 -11.04 5.26 8.00
N GLU A 299 -10.21 5.10 9.03
CA GLU A 299 -10.58 5.40 10.40
C GLU A 299 -10.93 6.88 10.58
N PHE A 300 -10.09 7.78 10.05
CA PHE A 300 -10.35 9.21 10.06
C PHE A 300 -11.68 9.53 9.34
N ALA A 301 -11.92 8.96 8.15
CA ALA A 301 -13.16 9.16 7.41
C ALA A 301 -14.39 8.66 8.19
N LEU A 302 -14.30 7.50 8.84
CA LEU A 302 -15.36 6.95 9.70
C LEU A 302 -15.60 7.82 10.94
N LYS A 303 -14.54 8.27 11.63
CA LYS A 303 -14.63 9.21 12.76
C LYS A 303 -15.32 10.50 12.31
N LEU A 304 -14.93 11.05 11.16
CA LEU A 304 -15.48 12.28 10.60
C LEU A 304 -16.95 12.13 10.24
N ASN A 305 -17.33 11.09 9.50
CA ASN A 305 -18.72 10.82 9.11
C ASN A 305 -19.64 10.72 10.34
N LYS A 306 -19.22 9.97 11.36
CA LYS A 306 -19.98 9.83 12.63
C LYS A 306 -20.25 11.17 13.33
N ARG A 307 -19.38 12.17 13.18
CA ARG A 307 -19.56 13.52 13.75
C ARG A 307 -20.40 14.43 12.86
N VAL A 308 -20.44 14.18 11.55
CA VAL A 308 -21.14 15.00 10.55
C VAL A 308 -22.59 14.54 10.31
N GLU A 309 -22.93 13.29 10.62
CA GLU A 309 -24.20 12.58 10.36
C GLU A 309 -25.52 13.20 10.90
N GLY A 310 -25.50 14.42 11.43
CA GLY A 310 -26.71 15.23 11.61
C GLY A 310 -27.21 15.95 10.34
N GLY A 311 -26.45 15.96 9.24
CA GLY A 311 -26.83 16.63 7.99
C GLY A 311 -26.69 15.70 6.78
N GLY A 312 -27.79 15.40 6.10
CA GLY A 312 -27.88 14.49 4.95
C GLY A 312 -27.16 14.94 3.67
N GLY A 313 -25.87 15.27 3.75
CA GLY A 313 -25.05 15.81 2.67
C GLY A 313 -23.81 14.97 2.36
N GLY A 314 -24.00 13.80 1.76
CA GLY A 314 -23.35 13.35 0.51
C GLY A 314 -21.83 13.34 0.29
N LEU A 315 -20.97 13.72 1.23
CA LEU A 315 -19.51 13.61 1.04
C LEU A 315 -19.01 12.26 1.57
N ASN A 316 -18.84 11.31 0.65
CA ASN A 316 -18.38 9.97 0.96
C ASN A 316 -16.84 9.93 1.02
N TYR A 317 -16.22 10.58 2.01
CA TYR A 317 -14.75 10.53 2.21
C TYR A 317 -14.23 9.08 2.28
N LEU A 318 -15.11 8.17 2.71
CA LEU A 318 -14.83 6.74 2.78
C LEU A 318 -14.68 6.10 1.39
N GLU A 319 -15.46 6.53 0.40
CA GLU A 319 -15.41 5.99 -0.96
C GLU A 319 -14.08 6.32 -1.66
N ALA A 320 -13.53 7.51 -1.44
CA ALA A 320 -12.20 7.84 -1.93
C ALA A 320 -11.14 6.92 -1.31
N ALA A 321 -11.19 6.72 0.01
CA ALA A 321 -10.24 5.87 0.72
C ALA A 321 -10.35 4.39 0.33
N THR A 322 -11.57 3.86 0.13
CA THR A 322 -11.79 2.49 -0.33
C THR A 322 -11.41 2.30 -1.79
N TYR A 323 -11.69 3.29 -2.63
CA TYR A 323 -11.27 3.30 -4.03
C TYR A 323 -9.75 3.23 -4.14
N ASP A 324 -9.02 4.02 -3.35
CA ASP A 324 -7.56 3.98 -3.33
C ASP A 324 -7.01 2.62 -2.91
N LEU A 325 -7.52 2.06 -1.81
CA LEU A 325 -7.10 0.73 -1.35
C LEU A 325 -7.36 -0.34 -2.42
N SER A 326 -8.46 -0.21 -3.18
CA SER A 326 -8.75 -1.12 -4.28
C SER A 326 -7.79 -0.93 -5.46
N ARG A 327 -7.43 0.31 -5.80
CA ARG A 327 -6.67 0.64 -7.02
C ARG A 327 -5.18 0.36 -6.87
N TYR A 328 -4.60 0.62 -5.71
CA TYR A 328 -3.17 0.48 -5.50
C TYR A 328 -2.82 -0.95 -5.10
N ALA A 329 -1.96 -1.58 -5.91
CA ALA A 329 -1.43 -2.89 -5.58
C ALA A 329 -0.52 -2.76 -4.33
N PRO A 330 -0.58 -3.72 -3.39
CA PRO A 330 0.26 -3.69 -2.19
C PRO A 330 1.74 -3.63 -2.56
N THR A 331 2.42 -2.60 -2.09
CA THR A 331 3.87 -2.68 -1.89
C THR A 331 4.12 -3.63 -0.72
N LYS A 332 4.76 -4.79 -0.99
CA LYS A 332 5.20 -5.83 -0.02
C LYS A 332 4.51 -5.80 1.35
N LEU A 333 3.44 -6.58 1.51
CA LEU A 333 2.80 -6.76 2.82
C LEU A 333 3.67 -7.65 3.72
N THR A 334 4.20 -7.10 4.81
CA THR A 334 4.92 -7.89 5.83
C THR A 334 3.94 -8.59 6.78
N ASN A 335 4.38 -9.65 7.45
CA ASN A 335 3.56 -10.36 8.44
C ASN A 335 3.09 -9.43 9.58
N SER A 336 3.97 -8.56 10.08
CA SER A 336 3.62 -7.61 11.14
C SER A 336 2.59 -6.58 10.68
N ALA A 337 2.72 -6.09 9.44
CA ALA A 337 1.75 -5.14 8.88
C ALA A 337 0.37 -5.79 8.70
N CYS A 338 0.31 -7.07 8.28
CA CYS A 338 -0.96 -7.79 8.16
C CYS A 338 -1.65 -7.98 9.51
N ALA A 339 -0.93 -8.44 10.53
CA ALA A 339 -1.49 -8.62 11.88
C ALA A 339 -1.99 -7.29 12.47
N ALA A 340 -1.21 -6.22 12.32
CA ALA A 340 -1.63 -4.87 12.72
C ALA A 340 -2.89 -4.42 11.98
N ALA A 341 -2.94 -4.63 10.66
CA ALA A 341 -4.11 -4.30 9.84
C ALA A 341 -5.38 -5.05 10.28
N VAL A 342 -5.28 -6.36 10.52
CA VAL A 342 -6.41 -7.15 11.02
C VAL A 342 -6.89 -6.64 12.38
N SER A 343 -5.98 -6.33 13.30
CA SER A 343 -6.33 -5.74 14.59
C SER A 343 -7.07 -4.41 14.44
N THR A 344 -6.57 -3.52 13.59
CA THR A 344 -7.23 -2.22 13.30
C THR A 344 -8.61 -2.41 12.69
N ILE A 345 -8.77 -3.33 11.72
CA ILE A 345 -10.08 -3.63 11.11
C ILE A 345 -11.07 -4.15 12.16
N LEU A 346 -10.64 -5.07 13.04
CA LEU A 346 -11.49 -5.59 14.12
C LEU A 346 -11.88 -4.49 15.13
N SER A 347 -10.97 -3.57 15.42
CA SER A 347 -11.27 -2.38 16.24
C SER A 347 -12.31 -1.47 15.58
N MET A 348 -12.22 -1.27 14.27
CA MET A 348 -13.24 -0.52 13.52
C MET A 348 -14.60 -1.23 13.58
N ILE A 349 -14.62 -2.56 13.40
CA ILE A 349 -15.86 -3.37 13.44
C ILE A 349 -16.57 -3.27 14.79
N SER A 350 -15.83 -3.20 15.89
CA SER A 350 -16.41 -3.03 17.22
C SER A 350 -16.90 -1.60 17.50
N THR A 351 -16.38 -0.60 16.79
CA THR A 351 -16.61 0.83 17.07
C THR A 351 -17.69 1.47 16.19
N TYR A 352 -17.83 1.05 14.93
CA TYR A 352 -18.70 1.69 13.93
C TYR A 352 -19.90 0.81 13.53
N ASN A 353 -20.91 1.44 12.90
CA ASN A 353 -22.11 0.76 12.41
C ASN A 353 -21.78 -0.11 11.17
N GLU A 354 -22.70 -1.00 10.80
CA GLU A 354 -22.49 -1.96 9.71
C GLU A 354 -22.46 -1.30 8.33
N THR A 355 -23.38 -0.35 8.08
CA THR A 355 -23.54 0.29 6.77
C THR A 355 -22.27 1.00 6.32
N ASP A 356 -21.59 1.69 7.25
CA ASP A 356 -20.36 2.41 6.93
C ASP A 356 -19.18 1.46 6.72
N LEU A 357 -19.16 0.33 7.43
CA LEU A 357 -18.02 -0.58 7.42
C LEU A 357 -18.00 -1.56 6.25
N MET A 358 -19.14 -1.85 5.62
CA MET A 358 -19.22 -2.88 4.59
C MET A 358 -18.21 -2.63 3.44
N ASN A 359 -18.14 -1.39 2.95
CA ASN A 359 -17.21 -1.00 1.89
C ASN A 359 -15.74 -1.09 2.34
N VAL A 360 -15.45 -0.78 3.61
CA VAL A 360 -14.11 -0.88 4.20
C VAL A 360 -13.67 -2.33 4.29
N VAL A 361 -14.53 -3.19 4.83
CA VAL A 361 -14.26 -4.62 4.98
C VAL A 361 -14.05 -5.26 3.61
N GLU A 362 -14.92 -4.97 2.64
CA GLU A 362 -14.79 -5.48 1.27
C GLU A 362 -13.50 -5.01 0.60
N ALA A 363 -13.16 -3.72 0.70
CA ALA A 363 -11.92 -3.19 0.16
C ALA A 363 -10.67 -3.83 0.80
N CYS A 364 -10.70 -4.08 2.12
CA CYS A 364 -9.62 -4.76 2.84
C CYS A 364 -9.49 -6.23 2.42
N LEU A 365 -10.59 -6.98 2.32
CA LEU A 365 -10.58 -8.37 1.87
C LEU A 365 -10.07 -8.48 0.43
N ASN A 366 -10.49 -7.57 -0.45
CA ASN A 366 -10.00 -7.45 -1.82
C ASN A 366 -8.51 -7.12 -1.86
N PHE A 367 -8.03 -6.23 -1.00
CA PHE A 367 -6.60 -5.91 -0.88
C PHE A 367 -5.79 -7.14 -0.48
N PHE A 368 -6.25 -7.89 0.53
CA PHE A 368 -5.61 -9.15 0.91
C PHE A 368 -5.65 -10.16 -0.23
N HIS A 369 -6.72 -10.25 -1.02
CA HIS A 369 -6.76 -11.14 -2.19
C HIS A 369 -5.76 -10.71 -3.29
N ARG A 370 -5.64 -9.41 -3.58
CA ARG A 370 -4.72 -8.90 -4.62
C ARG A 370 -3.25 -8.99 -4.21
N GLY A 371 -2.94 -8.87 -2.93
CA GLY A 371 -1.58 -8.96 -2.39
C GLY A 371 -0.95 -10.34 -2.40
N THR A 372 -1.53 -11.28 -3.13
CA THR A 372 -1.15 -12.68 -3.08
C THR A 372 0.30 -12.95 -3.44
N ALA A 373 0.98 -12.13 -4.24
CA ALA A 373 2.34 -12.43 -4.74
C ALA A 373 3.36 -12.86 -3.66
N TYR A 374 3.23 -12.39 -2.40
CA TYR A 374 4.20 -12.62 -1.32
C TYR A 374 3.58 -13.14 0.00
N GLN A 375 2.43 -13.80 -0.04
CA GLN A 375 1.76 -14.20 1.21
C GLN A 375 2.45 -15.38 1.89
N TYR A 376 2.96 -15.12 3.09
CA TYR A 376 3.41 -16.14 4.02
C TYR A 376 2.21 -16.83 4.69
N LEU A 377 2.44 -18.02 5.27
CA LEU A 377 1.42 -18.76 6.01
C LEU A 377 0.74 -17.88 7.07
N GLN A 378 1.51 -17.05 7.80
CA GLN A 378 0.95 -16.17 8.84
C GLN A 378 -0.10 -15.19 8.30
N THR A 379 0.15 -14.56 7.15
CA THR A 379 -0.82 -13.66 6.49
C THR A 379 -2.15 -14.36 6.20
N MET A 380 -2.10 -15.63 5.79
CA MET A 380 -3.33 -16.42 5.56
C MET A 380 -4.06 -16.73 6.86
N LEU A 381 -3.34 -17.00 7.96
CA LEU A 381 -3.95 -17.21 9.27
C LEU A 381 -4.57 -15.92 9.81
N ASP A 382 -3.93 -14.77 9.64
CA ASP A 382 -4.49 -13.46 10.03
C ASP A 382 -5.77 -13.15 9.24
N ARG A 383 -5.77 -13.42 7.92
CA ARG A 383 -6.98 -13.30 7.08
C ARG A 383 -8.08 -14.28 7.51
N THR A 384 -7.71 -15.50 7.91
CA THR A 384 -8.66 -16.48 8.46
C THR A 384 -9.29 -15.97 9.74
N HIS A 385 -8.49 -15.38 10.63
CA HIS A 385 -8.96 -14.79 11.88
C HIS A 385 -9.98 -13.67 11.59
N LEU A 386 -9.67 -12.77 10.66
CA LEU A 386 -10.58 -11.71 10.24
C LEU A 386 -11.92 -12.28 9.72
N LEU A 387 -11.87 -13.22 8.77
CA LEU A 387 -13.08 -13.84 8.20
C LEU A 387 -13.92 -14.56 9.26
N LYS A 388 -13.27 -15.27 10.21
CA LYS A 388 -13.95 -15.93 11.32
C LYS A 388 -14.70 -14.93 12.20
N GLN A 389 -14.07 -13.81 12.54
CA GLN A 389 -14.71 -12.76 13.34
C GLN A 389 -15.86 -12.11 12.59
N LEU A 390 -15.68 -11.80 11.30
CA LEU A 390 -16.75 -11.24 10.46
C LEU A 390 -17.97 -12.16 10.43
N LEU A 391 -17.79 -13.47 10.21
CA LEU A 391 -18.86 -14.46 10.26
C LEU A 391 -19.53 -14.53 11.63
N ALA A 392 -18.76 -14.46 12.72
CA ALA A 392 -19.30 -14.52 14.08
C ALA A 392 -20.20 -13.32 14.41
N THR A 393 -19.95 -12.15 13.82
CA THR A 393 -20.79 -10.97 14.05
C THR A 393 -22.18 -11.09 13.44
N ASN A 394 -22.35 -11.83 12.33
CA ASN A 394 -23.56 -11.81 11.50
C ASN A 394 -24.03 -10.39 11.09
N ARG A 395 -23.11 -9.40 11.14
CA ARG A 395 -23.33 -7.98 10.83
C ARG A 395 -22.82 -7.60 9.45
N PHE A 396 -22.59 -8.56 8.59
CA PHE A 396 -22.19 -8.29 7.22
C PHE A 396 -23.03 -9.22 6.35
N GLY A 397 -23.36 -8.77 5.14
CA GLY A 397 -24.10 -9.58 4.19
C GLY A 397 -23.37 -10.88 3.83
N SER A 398 -23.77 -11.52 2.72
CA SER A 398 -23.11 -12.75 2.31
C SER A 398 -21.61 -12.54 2.05
N LEU A 399 -20.76 -13.14 2.90
CA LEU A 399 -19.30 -13.19 2.72
C LEU A 399 -18.87 -14.32 1.77
N GLN A 400 -19.82 -14.94 1.06
CA GLN A 400 -19.57 -16.14 0.26
C GLN A 400 -18.50 -15.93 -0.82
N SER A 401 -18.51 -14.79 -1.51
CA SER A 401 -17.48 -14.47 -2.52
C SER A 401 -16.09 -14.35 -1.90
N SER A 402 -15.97 -13.62 -0.79
CA SER A 402 -14.69 -13.47 -0.09
C SER A 402 -14.16 -14.77 0.51
N LEU A 403 -15.04 -15.66 0.95
CA LEU A 403 -14.69 -17.00 1.44
C LEU A 403 -14.24 -17.93 0.31
N ALA A 404 -14.91 -17.88 -0.84
CA ALA A 404 -14.50 -18.63 -2.04
C ALA A 404 -13.13 -18.15 -2.56
N GLU A 405 -12.92 -16.84 -2.62
CA GLU A 405 -11.60 -16.25 -2.98
C GLU A 405 -10.52 -16.65 -1.97
N PHE A 406 -10.83 -16.61 -0.68
CA PHE A 406 -9.92 -17.08 0.37
C PHE A 406 -9.56 -18.55 0.19
N ALA A 407 -10.55 -19.42 -0.05
CA ALA A 407 -10.33 -20.85 -0.27
C ALA A 407 -9.38 -21.09 -1.46
N ALA A 408 -9.62 -20.41 -2.59
CA ALA A 408 -8.80 -20.50 -3.78
C ALA A 408 -7.37 -19.97 -3.56
N ASP A 409 -7.19 -18.90 -2.79
CA ASP A 409 -5.86 -18.38 -2.44
C ASP A 409 -5.11 -19.31 -1.48
N PHE A 410 -5.77 -19.79 -0.43
CA PHE A 410 -5.19 -20.72 0.54
C PHE A 410 -4.74 -22.00 -0.16
N ALA A 411 -5.59 -22.58 -0.99
CA ALA A 411 -5.25 -23.75 -1.80
C ALA A 411 -4.09 -23.53 -2.77
N ARG A 412 -3.98 -22.34 -3.36
CA ARG A 412 -2.88 -22.01 -4.29
C ARG A 412 -1.56 -21.81 -3.55
N ARG A 413 -1.60 -21.33 -2.31
CA ARG A 413 -0.41 -20.98 -1.52
C ARG A 413 0.13 -22.14 -0.70
N THR A 414 -0.65 -23.20 -0.50
CA THR A 414 -0.21 -24.42 0.19
C THR A 414 1.13 -24.95 -0.33
N THR A 415 1.35 -24.94 -1.65
CA THR A 415 2.60 -25.38 -2.28
C THR A 415 3.80 -24.48 -2.00
N SER A 416 3.58 -23.26 -1.53
CA SER A 416 4.63 -22.31 -1.16
C SER A 416 4.97 -22.32 0.34
N PHE A 417 4.17 -22.99 1.17
CA PHE A 417 4.45 -23.08 2.59
C PHE A 417 5.59 -24.06 2.87
N THR A 418 6.53 -23.68 3.72
CA THR A 418 7.59 -24.59 4.12
C THR A 418 7.03 -25.65 5.08
N ARG A 419 7.57 -26.88 5.02
CA ARG A 419 7.22 -27.96 5.96
C ARG A 419 7.36 -27.51 7.42
N TYR A 420 8.42 -26.76 7.73
CA TYR A 420 8.72 -26.28 9.07
C TYR A 420 7.67 -25.28 9.57
N ASP A 421 7.24 -24.33 8.73
CA ASP A 421 6.24 -23.34 9.11
C ASP A 421 4.88 -23.98 9.37
N VAL A 422 4.44 -24.89 8.49
CA VAL A 422 3.15 -25.59 8.66
C VAL A 422 3.19 -26.45 9.93
N LYS A 423 4.28 -27.20 10.14
CA LYS A 423 4.47 -28.02 11.34
C LYS A 423 4.41 -27.17 12.61
N ALA A 424 5.21 -26.10 12.68
CA ALA A 424 5.25 -25.21 13.84
C ALA A 424 3.88 -24.58 14.16
N LYS A 425 3.08 -24.26 13.14
CA LYS A 425 1.73 -23.72 13.34
C LYS A 425 0.75 -24.78 13.82
N LEU A 426 0.78 -25.99 13.25
CA LEU A 426 -0.10 -27.08 13.69
C LEU A 426 0.21 -27.58 15.10
N GLU A 427 1.47 -27.52 15.55
CA GLU A 427 1.88 -27.93 16.90
C GLU A 427 1.76 -26.81 17.95
N GLY A 428 1.54 -25.56 17.54
CA GLY A 428 1.58 -24.38 18.42
C GLY A 428 0.36 -23.44 18.31
N GLU A 429 0.59 -22.15 18.55
CA GLU A 429 -0.45 -21.10 18.64
C GLU A 429 -1.22 -20.84 17.32
N GLY A 430 -0.78 -21.43 16.20
CA GLY A 430 -1.44 -21.30 14.90
C GLY A 430 -2.47 -22.40 14.60
N LYS A 431 -2.60 -23.42 15.47
CA LYS A 431 -3.32 -24.65 15.18
C LYS A 431 -4.77 -24.38 14.80
N ASP A 432 -5.51 -23.70 15.67
CA ASP A 432 -6.94 -23.46 15.48
C ASP A 432 -7.25 -22.62 14.25
N MET A 433 -6.38 -21.64 13.94
CA MET A 433 -6.54 -20.81 12.74
C MET A 433 -6.22 -21.60 11.47
N PHE A 434 -5.23 -22.50 11.50
CA PHE A 434 -4.94 -23.34 10.36
C PHE A 434 -6.09 -24.32 10.08
N ILE A 435 -6.65 -24.94 11.12
CA ILE A 435 -7.80 -25.84 10.97
C ILE A 435 -9.03 -25.07 10.49
N GLN A 436 -9.26 -23.84 10.99
CA GLN A 436 -10.32 -22.98 10.47
C GLN A 436 -10.13 -22.63 8.99
N ALA A 437 -8.89 -22.35 8.55
CA ALA A 437 -8.58 -22.08 7.15
C ALA A 437 -8.88 -23.29 6.26
N ALA A 438 -8.54 -24.49 6.74
CA ALA A 438 -8.90 -25.74 6.07
C ALA A 438 -10.42 -25.93 6.02
N ALA A 439 -11.15 -25.61 7.09
CA ALA A 439 -12.61 -25.69 7.10
C ALA A 439 -13.24 -24.74 6.06
N PHE A 440 -12.78 -23.49 5.97
CA PHE A 440 -13.23 -22.56 4.92
C PHE A 440 -12.91 -23.08 3.52
N LEU A 441 -11.72 -23.65 3.33
CA LEU A 441 -11.37 -24.28 2.07
C LEU A 441 -12.34 -25.40 1.72
N ILE A 442 -12.65 -26.31 2.66
CA ILE A 442 -13.54 -27.46 2.44
C ILE A 442 -14.98 -27.04 2.15
N GLU A 443 -15.45 -25.95 2.75
CA GLU A 443 -16.82 -25.46 2.58
C GLU A 443 -17.00 -24.65 1.29
N PHE A 444 -16.04 -23.78 0.94
CA PHE A 444 -16.19 -22.79 -0.14
C PHE A 444 -15.28 -23.02 -1.35
N GLY A 445 -14.34 -23.97 -1.27
CA GLY A 445 -13.39 -24.27 -2.34
C GLY A 445 -14.00 -25.04 -3.50
N THR A 446 -13.28 -25.06 -4.62
CA THR A 446 -13.59 -25.88 -5.80
C THR A 446 -12.84 -27.21 -5.76
N GLN A 447 -13.18 -28.14 -6.67
CA GLN A 447 -12.45 -29.40 -6.78
C GLN A 447 -10.94 -29.20 -7.03
N ASN A 448 -10.57 -28.19 -7.81
CA ASN A 448 -9.16 -27.85 -8.04
C ASN A 448 -8.45 -27.36 -6.76
N ASP A 449 -9.18 -26.71 -5.85
CA ASP A 449 -8.65 -26.22 -4.58
C ASP A 449 -8.44 -27.37 -3.58
N PHE A 450 -9.44 -28.25 -3.45
CA PHE A 450 -9.32 -29.50 -2.70
C PHE A 450 -8.16 -30.33 -3.21
N ASN A 451 -8.00 -30.35 -4.53
CA ASN A 451 -6.92 -31.02 -5.20
C ASN A 451 -5.55 -30.47 -4.73
N ARG A 452 -5.32 -29.16 -4.79
CA ARG A 452 -4.03 -28.60 -4.35
C ARG A 452 -3.78 -28.81 -2.86
N PHE A 453 -4.82 -28.66 -2.05
CA PHE A 453 -4.71 -28.86 -0.60
C PHE A 453 -4.39 -30.31 -0.24
N GLY A 454 -5.06 -31.28 -0.85
CA GLY A 454 -4.82 -32.71 -0.65
C GLY A 454 -3.37 -33.10 -0.95
N LYS A 455 -2.80 -32.59 -2.05
CA LYS A 455 -1.39 -32.79 -2.40
C LYS A 455 -0.44 -32.30 -1.30
N LEU A 456 -0.69 -31.11 -0.72
CA LEU A 456 0.08 -30.61 0.41
C LEU A 456 -0.05 -31.54 1.62
N SER A 457 -1.29 -31.91 1.99
CA SER A 457 -1.57 -32.70 3.18
C SER A 457 -0.80 -34.02 3.17
N ILE A 458 -0.70 -34.68 2.02
CA ILE A 458 0.00 -35.97 1.88
C ILE A 458 1.47 -35.83 1.49
N MET A 459 2.02 -34.61 1.42
CA MET A 459 3.40 -34.42 0.96
C MET A 459 4.43 -35.05 1.90
N TYR A 460 4.18 -34.99 3.21
CA TYR A 460 5.06 -35.57 4.23
C TYR A 460 4.27 -36.35 5.28
N LEU A 461 4.68 -37.59 5.57
CA LEU A 461 3.98 -38.48 6.50
C LEU A 461 3.86 -37.93 7.93
N ASP A 462 4.91 -37.31 8.45
CA ASP A 462 4.92 -36.72 9.79
C ASP A 462 4.00 -35.50 9.86
N LEU A 463 4.08 -34.61 8.86
CA LEU A 463 3.20 -33.44 8.77
C LEU A 463 1.74 -33.85 8.62
N PHE A 464 1.45 -34.88 7.83
CA PHE A 464 0.11 -35.43 7.68
C PHE A 464 -0.44 -35.93 9.01
N SER A 465 0.36 -36.70 9.77
CA SER A 465 -0.07 -37.22 11.08
C SER A 465 -0.38 -36.10 12.07
N ILE A 466 0.46 -35.06 12.11
CA ILE A 466 0.25 -33.86 12.92
C ILE A 466 -1.03 -33.15 12.49
N PHE A 467 -1.25 -32.98 11.19
CA PHE A 467 -2.44 -32.33 10.64
C PHE A 467 -3.73 -33.07 11.01
N ILE A 468 -3.79 -34.40 10.85
CA ILE A 468 -4.97 -35.21 11.19
C ILE A 468 -5.30 -35.10 12.68
N ASN A 469 -4.29 -35.20 13.55
CA ASN A 469 -4.50 -35.03 14.99
C ASN A 469 -5.00 -33.62 15.32
N ALA A 470 -4.43 -32.58 14.70
CA ALA A 470 -4.86 -31.20 14.89
C ALA A 470 -6.31 -30.97 14.45
N VAL A 471 -6.75 -31.52 13.31
CA VAL A 471 -8.15 -31.44 12.84
C VAL A 471 -9.10 -31.98 13.90
N LEU A 472 -8.74 -33.08 14.55
CA LEU A 472 -9.62 -33.77 15.48
C LEU A 472 -9.66 -33.15 16.85
N ASP A 473 -8.51 -32.64 17.31
CA ASP A 473 -8.44 -31.84 18.52
C ASP A 473 -9.33 -30.59 18.43
N THR A 474 -9.37 -29.93 17.26
CA THR A 474 -10.01 -28.61 17.11
C THR A 474 -11.45 -28.69 16.57
N SER A 475 -11.76 -29.58 15.62
CA SER A 475 -13.04 -29.56 14.87
C SER A 475 -13.76 -30.91 14.82
N GLY A 476 -13.16 -31.98 15.35
CA GLY A 476 -13.77 -33.29 15.42
C GLY A 476 -13.86 -34.03 14.08
N GLN A 477 -14.66 -35.11 14.07
CA GLN A 477 -14.66 -36.10 12.99
C GLN A 477 -15.34 -35.63 11.70
N GLU A 478 -16.23 -34.63 11.78
CA GLU A 478 -16.97 -34.14 10.61
C GLU A 478 -16.05 -33.45 9.59
N LEU A 479 -15.17 -32.56 10.07
CA LEU A 479 -14.20 -31.91 9.19
C LEU A 479 -13.20 -32.93 8.64
N LEU A 480 -12.76 -33.90 9.44
CA LEU A 480 -11.90 -34.97 8.96
C LEU A 480 -12.57 -35.80 7.85
N ARG A 481 -13.85 -36.16 8.01
CA ARG A 481 -14.64 -36.85 6.98
C ARG A 481 -14.66 -36.04 5.69
N ASP A 482 -14.89 -34.74 5.78
CA ASP A 482 -14.98 -33.89 4.58
C ASP A 482 -13.62 -33.71 3.90
N ILE A 483 -12.54 -33.58 4.67
CA ILE A 483 -11.16 -33.61 4.15
C ILE A 483 -10.86 -34.94 3.47
N LEU A 484 -11.23 -36.06 4.09
CA LEU A 484 -11.07 -37.39 3.50
C LEU A 484 -11.79 -37.46 2.15
N ASN A 485 -13.08 -37.14 2.13
CA ASN A 485 -13.95 -37.25 0.96
C ASN A 485 -13.52 -36.36 -0.19
N LYS A 486 -13.24 -35.07 0.09
CA LYS A 486 -12.99 -34.07 -0.94
C LYS A 486 -11.53 -33.99 -1.36
N CYS A 487 -10.60 -34.22 -0.43
CA CYS A 487 -9.17 -33.98 -0.66
C CYS A 487 -8.34 -35.25 -0.76
N LEU A 488 -8.63 -36.31 0.01
CA LEU A 488 -7.67 -37.42 0.16
C LEU A 488 -8.01 -38.63 -0.72
N LEU A 489 -9.29 -38.98 -0.86
CA LEU A 489 -9.72 -40.17 -1.63
C LEU A 489 -9.47 -40.04 -3.13
N GLN A 490 -9.42 -38.81 -3.64
CA GLN A 490 -9.19 -38.53 -5.05
C GLN A 490 -7.71 -38.66 -5.43
N TYR A 491 -6.81 -38.83 -4.46
CA TYR A 491 -5.39 -38.92 -4.71
C TYR A 491 -4.81 -40.28 -4.40
N SER A 492 -4.02 -40.73 -5.38
CA SER A 492 -3.10 -41.83 -5.26
C SER A 492 -1.69 -41.28 -5.06
N ILE A 493 -0.90 -41.89 -4.18
CA ILE A 493 0.53 -41.59 -3.97
C ILE A 493 1.38 -42.01 -5.21
N THR A 494 0.78 -42.33 -6.35
CA THR A 494 1.47 -42.90 -7.53
C THR A 494 2.10 -41.89 -8.46
N ASP A 495 1.95 -40.58 -8.22
CA ASP A 495 2.44 -39.57 -9.15
C ASP A 495 3.95 -39.32 -9.00
N VAL A 496 4.66 -39.33 -10.13
CA VAL A 496 6.11 -39.11 -10.25
C VAL A 496 6.51 -37.70 -9.77
N ASP A 497 5.55 -36.77 -9.76
CA ASP A 497 5.73 -35.37 -9.34
C ASP A 497 5.83 -35.16 -7.83
N THR A 498 5.40 -36.14 -7.02
CA THR A 498 5.64 -36.09 -5.58
C THR A 498 6.91 -36.87 -5.28
N SER A 499 7.97 -36.17 -4.88
CA SER A 499 9.21 -36.81 -4.39
C SER A 499 8.93 -37.51 -3.05
N ILE A 500 8.23 -38.65 -3.09
CA ILE A 500 7.66 -39.38 -1.95
C ILE A 500 8.71 -40.24 -1.23
N SER A 501 9.93 -39.73 -1.07
CA SER A 501 10.92 -40.43 -0.24
C SER A 501 10.48 -40.52 1.24
N SER A 502 9.48 -39.74 1.68
CA SER A 502 9.01 -39.71 3.07
C SER A 502 7.90 -40.72 3.43
N TRP A 503 7.22 -41.33 2.44
CA TRP A 503 6.23 -42.39 2.74
C TRP A 503 6.79 -43.80 2.53
N THR A 504 7.99 -43.91 1.94
CA THR A 504 8.76 -45.15 1.91
C THR A 504 9.53 -45.29 3.22
N VAL A 505 9.12 -46.21 4.09
CA VAL A 505 9.93 -46.61 5.24
C VAL A 505 11.11 -47.42 4.69
N LYS A 506 12.24 -46.76 4.41
CA LYS A 506 13.49 -47.46 4.07
C LYS A 506 13.96 -48.24 5.30
N LYS A 507 13.74 -49.55 5.32
CA LYS A 507 14.55 -50.43 6.17
C LYS A 507 15.90 -50.64 5.47
N PRO A 508 17.04 -50.63 6.18
CA PRO A 508 18.37 -50.71 5.58
C PRO A 508 18.61 -51.89 4.63
N ASP A 509 17.84 -52.98 4.79
CA ASP A 509 18.05 -54.25 4.11
C ASP A 509 16.86 -54.70 3.23
N GLU A 510 15.82 -53.87 3.06
CA GLU A 510 14.66 -54.21 2.21
C GLU A 510 14.75 -53.50 0.84
N PRO A 511 14.38 -54.19 -0.26
CA PRO A 511 14.32 -53.56 -1.58
C PRO A 511 13.36 -52.37 -1.56
N ASP A 512 13.61 -51.35 -2.39
CA ASP A 512 12.74 -50.17 -2.50
C ASP A 512 11.32 -50.60 -2.92
N ILE A 513 10.44 -50.81 -1.95
CA ILE A 513 9.01 -51.05 -2.18
C ILE A 513 8.40 -49.69 -2.53
N LEU A 514 7.91 -49.56 -3.76
CA LEU A 514 7.15 -48.39 -4.18
C LEU A 514 6.02 -48.14 -3.17
N PRO A 515 5.83 -46.89 -2.71
CA PRO A 515 4.82 -46.57 -1.72
C PRO A 515 3.46 -47.01 -2.27
N THR A 516 2.72 -47.77 -1.46
CA THR A 516 1.40 -48.23 -1.88
C THR A 516 0.47 -47.00 -2.00
N PRO A 517 -0.32 -46.89 -3.08
CA PRO A 517 -1.20 -45.75 -3.38
C PRO A 517 -2.07 -45.24 -2.21
N SER A 518 -2.39 -46.13 -1.27
CA SER A 518 -3.39 -45.94 -0.22
C SER A 518 -2.81 -45.65 1.18
N LEU A 519 -1.51 -45.38 1.33
CA LEU A 519 -0.89 -45.29 2.66
C LEU A 519 -1.48 -44.16 3.53
N HIS A 520 -1.79 -43.01 2.96
CA HIS A 520 -2.42 -41.90 3.67
C HIS A 520 -3.85 -42.25 4.11
N VAL A 521 -4.64 -42.90 3.25
CA VAL A 521 -6.01 -43.35 3.57
C VAL A 521 -5.99 -44.39 4.69
N LYS A 522 -5.10 -45.39 4.61
CA LYS A 522 -4.88 -46.37 5.69
C LYS A 522 -4.54 -45.67 6.99
N LYS A 523 -3.66 -44.67 6.95
CA LYS A 523 -3.26 -43.92 8.15
C LYS A 523 -4.44 -43.19 8.79
N VAL A 524 -5.34 -42.60 8.00
CA VAL A 524 -6.58 -42.00 8.52
C VAL A 524 -7.44 -43.06 9.23
N PHE A 525 -7.58 -44.25 8.65
CA PHE A 525 -8.41 -45.32 9.23
C PHE A 525 -7.78 -45.98 10.46
N GLU A 526 -6.46 -46.09 10.50
CA GLU A 526 -5.72 -46.55 11.68
C GLU A 526 -5.95 -45.62 12.87
N LEU A 527 -5.87 -44.31 12.62
CA LEU A 527 -6.06 -43.32 13.66
C LEU A 527 -7.56 -43.17 14.02
N TYR A 528 -8.45 -43.25 13.03
CA TYR A 528 -9.88 -42.95 13.18
C TYR A 528 -10.77 -43.89 12.35
N PRO A 529 -10.96 -45.14 12.79
CA PRO A 529 -11.61 -46.20 11.99
C PRO A 529 -13.09 -45.95 11.71
N ASN A 530 -13.77 -45.12 12.52
CA ASN A 530 -15.21 -44.88 12.34
C ASN A 530 -15.53 -43.83 11.27
N VAL A 531 -14.54 -43.06 10.80
CA VAL A 531 -14.78 -41.99 9.81
C VAL A 531 -15.32 -42.52 8.48
N VAL A 532 -15.05 -43.79 8.14
CA VAL A 532 -15.59 -44.43 6.92
C VAL A 532 -17.08 -44.74 6.99
N GLN A 533 -17.67 -44.69 8.19
CA GLN A 533 -19.07 -44.98 8.44
C GLN A 533 -19.91 -43.70 8.57
N THR A 534 -19.27 -42.53 8.64
CA THR A 534 -19.97 -41.27 8.79
C THR A 534 -20.40 -40.73 7.43
N VAL A 535 -21.65 -40.29 7.37
CA VAL A 535 -22.20 -39.64 6.18
C VAL A 535 -21.98 -38.13 6.25
N ASP A 536 -21.86 -37.46 5.12
CA ASP A 536 -21.77 -36.00 5.03
C ASP A 536 -23.15 -35.30 4.97
N LYS A 537 -23.16 -33.99 4.71
CA LYS A 537 -24.40 -33.19 4.58
C LYS A 537 -25.29 -33.69 3.43
N ASP A 538 -24.71 -34.30 2.40
CA ASP A 538 -25.40 -34.91 1.25
C ASP A 538 -25.73 -36.39 1.49
N LYS A 539 -25.54 -36.88 2.73
CA LYS A 539 -25.72 -38.26 3.17
C LYS A 539 -24.81 -39.26 2.42
N ARG A 540 -23.73 -38.80 1.78
CA ARG A 540 -22.79 -39.67 1.06
C ARG A 540 -21.78 -40.26 2.03
N LEU A 541 -21.40 -41.52 1.78
CA LEU A 541 -20.32 -42.21 2.47
C LEU A 541 -18.99 -42.00 1.73
N PRO A 542 -17.84 -42.16 2.40
CA PRO A 542 -16.52 -42.09 1.76
C PRO A 542 -16.38 -43.03 0.55
N LEU A 543 -17.01 -44.21 0.58
CA LEU A 543 -16.98 -45.12 -0.57
C LEU A 543 -17.67 -44.55 -1.82
N HIS A 544 -18.71 -43.71 -1.66
CA HIS A 544 -19.33 -43.04 -2.81
C HIS A 544 -18.33 -42.10 -3.47
N TYR A 545 -17.62 -41.28 -2.70
CA TYR A 545 -16.59 -40.37 -3.24
C TYR A 545 -15.43 -41.10 -3.90
N ALA A 546 -14.93 -42.18 -3.28
CA ALA A 546 -13.85 -42.97 -3.88
C ALA A 546 -14.29 -43.61 -5.21
N ALA A 547 -15.50 -44.17 -5.27
CA ALA A 547 -16.01 -44.81 -6.49
C ALA A 547 -16.43 -43.81 -7.57
N ASP A 548 -16.87 -42.62 -7.19
CA ASP A 548 -17.30 -41.56 -8.11
C ASP A 548 -16.14 -40.67 -8.61
N SER A 549 -14.92 -40.94 -8.14
CA SER A 549 -13.73 -40.21 -8.56
C SER A 549 -13.04 -40.90 -9.74
N SER A 550 -12.80 -40.14 -10.80
CA SER A 550 -12.01 -40.58 -11.96
C SER A 550 -10.51 -40.71 -11.67
N THR A 551 -10.04 -40.21 -10.52
CA THR A 551 -8.60 -40.21 -10.16
C THR A 551 -8.28 -41.11 -8.96
N ALA A 552 -9.30 -41.66 -8.30
CA ALA A 552 -9.08 -42.62 -7.22
C ALA A 552 -8.53 -43.95 -7.77
N SER A 553 -7.42 -44.42 -7.21
CA SER A 553 -6.87 -45.71 -7.61
C SER A 553 -7.72 -46.87 -7.11
N PHE A 554 -7.58 -48.02 -7.77
CA PHE A 554 -8.21 -49.27 -7.34
C PHE A 554 -7.95 -49.56 -5.86
N GLU A 555 -6.71 -49.41 -5.42
CA GLU A 555 -6.29 -49.67 -4.04
C GLU A 555 -6.98 -48.75 -3.05
N VAL A 556 -7.12 -47.46 -3.36
CA VAL A 556 -7.81 -46.50 -2.49
C VAL A 556 -9.28 -46.90 -2.33
N VAL A 557 -9.98 -47.19 -3.43
CA VAL A 557 -11.39 -47.64 -3.40
C VAL A 557 -11.52 -48.91 -2.56
N MET A 558 -10.62 -49.88 -2.77
CA MET A 558 -10.67 -51.15 -2.05
C MET A 558 -10.30 -51.02 -0.58
N GLU A 559 -9.43 -50.08 -0.18
CA GLU A 559 -9.18 -49.83 1.24
C GLU A 559 -10.39 -49.22 1.95
N VAL A 560 -11.07 -48.24 1.32
CA VAL A 560 -12.32 -47.69 1.86
C VAL A 560 -13.38 -48.78 1.99
N PHE A 561 -13.52 -49.63 0.97
CA PHE A 561 -14.46 -50.74 0.98
C PHE A 561 -14.13 -51.77 2.09
N LYS A 562 -12.86 -52.14 2.27
CA LYS A 562 -12.45 -53.08 3.32
C LYS A 562 -12.77 -52.53 4.71
N ALA A 563 -12.57 -51.23 4.91
CA ALA A 563 -12.86 -50.56 6.18
C ALA A 563 -14.36 -50.52 6.51
N TYR A 564 -15.24 -50.44 5.50
CA TYR A 564 -16.69 -50.49 5.71
C TYR A 564 -17.45 -51.18 4.58
N LYS A 565 -17.43 -52.52 4.58
CA LYS A 565 -18.01 -53.35 3.49
C LYS A 565 -19.49 -53.09 3.23
N HIS A 566 -20.26 -52.73 4.25
CA HIS A 566 -21.70 -52.50 4.11
C HIS A 566 -22.00 -51.32 3.16
N ALA A 567 -21.10 -50.35 3.03
CA ALA A 567 -21.24 -49.21 2.12
C ALA A 567 -21.44 -49.63 0.66
N ALA A 568 -20.88 -50.77 0.22
CA ALA A 568 -21.05 -51.27 -1.16
C ALA A 568 -22.52 -51.55 -1.54
N SER A 569 -23.38 -51.75 -0.52
CA SER A 569 -24.82 -52.03 -0.68
C SER A 569 -25.71 -50.83 -0.38
N ILE A 570 -25.12 -49.67 -0.12
CA ILE A 570 -25.85 -48.42 0.10
C ILE A 570 -25.81 -47.65 -1.21
N ARG A 571 -26.96 -47.12 -1.64
CA ARG A 571 -27.02 -46.25 -2.83
C ARG A 571 -26.52 -44.87 -2.46
N ASP A 572 -25.78 -44.28 -3.39
CA ASP A 572 -25.43 -42.88 -3.32
C ASP A 572 -26.71 -42.03 -3.38
N PRO A 573 -26.99 -41.21 -2.35
CA PRO A 573 -28.23 -40.44 -2.29
C PRO A 573 -28.40 -39.43 -3.42
N MET A 574 -27.29 -38.96 -4.01
CA MET A 574 -27.28 -37.94 -5.06
C MET A 574 -27.62 -38.54 -6.44
N THR A 575 -27.01 -39.68 -6.78
CA THR A 575 -27.18 -40.32 -8.10
C THR A 575 -28.19 -41.47 -8.11
N GLY A 576 -28.51 -42.04 -6.93
CA GLY A 576 -29.30 -43.26 -6.80
C GLY A 576 -28.57 -44.54 -7.21
N LEU A 577 -27.28 -44.45 -7.54
CA LEU A 577 -26.42 -45.53 -8.00
C LEU A 577 -25.70 -46.23 -6.84
N PHE A 578 -25.39 -47.51 -6.99
CA PHE A 578 -24.49 -48.21 -6.07
C PHE A 578 -23.02 -47.86 -6.37
N PRO A 579 -22.10 -47.98 -5.39
CA PRO A 579 -20.67 -47.75 -5.58
C PRO A 579 -20.05 -48.44 -6.81
N PHE A 580 -20.42 -49.68 -7.11
CA PHE A 580 -19.88 -50.36 -8.29
C PHE A 580 -20.30 -49.69 -9.61
N GLN A 581 -21.50 -49.10 -9.65
CA GLN A 581 -22.01 -48.37 -10.82
C GLN A 581 -21.34 -47.00 -10.95
N LEU A 582 -21.06 -46.33 -9.82
CA LEU A 582 -20.26 -45.10 -9.80
C LEU A 582 -18.85 -45.34 -10.34
N ALA A 583 -18.18 -46.40 -9.87
CA ALA A 583 -16.87 -46.80 -10.36
C ALA A 583 -16.90 -47.13 -11.86
N ALA A 584 -17.94 -47.83 -12.32
CA ALA A 584 -18.13 -48.12 -13.75
C ALA A 584 -18.34 -46.85 -14.59
N SER A 585 -19.03 -45.84 -14.04
CA SER A 585 -19.31 -44.57 -14.72
C SER A 585 -18.06 -43.69 -14.88
N ASN A 586 -17.02 -43.96 -14.08
CA ASN A 586 -15.73 -43.27 -14.10
C ASN A 586 -14.59 -44.14 -14.66
N ASP A 587 -14.92 -45.15 -15.47
CA ASP A 587 -13.98 -46.08 -16.12
C ASP A 587 -13.05 -46.86 -15.17
N ASN A 588 -13.38 -46.92 -13.88
CA ASN A 588 -12.66 -47.75 -12.91
C ASN A 588 -13.23 -49.17 -12.90
N VAL A 589 -12.97 -49.90 -14.00
CA VAL A 589 -13.50 -51.25 -14.27
C VAL A 589 -13.10 -52.24 -13.18
N GLU A 590 -11.87 -52.16 -12.68
CA GLU A 590 -11.37 -53.07 -11.65
C GLU A 590 -12.09 -52.89 -10.31
N SER A 591 -12.28 -51.64 -9.87
CA SER A 591 -13.07 -51.35 -8.67
C SER A 591 -14.53 -51.70 -8.85
N SER A 592 -15.13 -51.38 -10.00
CA SER A 592 -16.51 -51.76 -10.35
C SER A 592 -16.72 -53.26 -10.21
N PHE A 593 -15.88 -54.06 -10.87
CA PHE A 593 -15.99 -55.52 -10.82
C PHE A 593 -15.81 -56.06 -9.40
N SER A 594 -14.80 -55.58 -8.68
CA SER A 594 -14.52 -56.02 -7.30
C SER A 594 -15.63 -55.66 -6.32
N LEU A 595 -16.22 -54.46 -6.45
CA LEU A 595 -17.35 -54.01 -5.63
C LEU A 595 -18.63 -54.81 -5.95
N LEU A 596 -18.88 -55.14 -7.22
CA LEU A 596 -20.01 -55.99 -7.62
C LEU A 596 -19.86 -57.42 -7.10
N LEU A 597 -18.66 -57.99 -7.19
CA LEU A 597 -18.37 -59.32 -6.65
C LEU A 597 -18.58 -59.41 -5.14
N ALA A 598 -18.40 -58.32 -4.41
CA ALA A 598 -18.66 -58.28 -2.98
C ALA A 598 -20.16 -58.45 -2.63
N ASN A 599 -21.07 -58.05 -3.52
CA ASN A 599 -22.50 -58.32 -3.38
C ASN A 599 -23.22 -58.49 -4.73
N PRO A 600 -23.14 -59.69 -5.34
CA PRO A 600 -23.75 -59.96 -6.65
C PRO A 600 -25.30 -59.86 -6.62
N ASN A 601 -25.91 -59.96 -5.45
CA ASN A 601 -27.38 -59.88 -5.31
C ASN A 601 -27.95 -58.50 -5.71
N LEU A 602 -27.10 -57.46 -5.77
CA LEU A 602 -27.48 -56.13 -6.22
C LEU A 602 -27.97 -56.11 -7.67
N VAL A 603 -27.54 -57.05 -8.51
CA VAL A 603 -28.02 -57.19 -9.90
C VAL A 603 -28.99 -58.36 -10.11
N SER A 604 -28.99 -59.36 -9.22
CA SER A 604 -29.86 -60.55 -9.33
C SER A 604 -31.34 -60.29 -9.07
N SER A 605 -31.70 -59.18 -8.41
CA SER A 605 -33.08 -58.84 -8.06
C SER A 605 -33.91 -58.23 -9.21
N GLY A 606 -33.29 -57.94 -10.36
CA GLY A 606 -33.93 -57.29 -11.51
C GLY A 606 -34.70 -58.20 -12.49
N ILE A 607 -34.61 -59.53 -12.35
CA ILE A 607 -35.27 -60.48 -13.27
C ILE A 607 -36.41 -61.21 -12.55
N LYS A 608 -37.41 -60.48 -12.05
CA LYS A 608 -38.77 -61.01 -12.10
C LYS A 608 -39.33 -60.59 -13.45
N VAL A 609 -39.08 -61.40 -14.48
CA VAL A 609 -39.89 -61.37 -15.70
C VAL A 609 -41.32 -61.58 -15.22
N SER A 610 -42.09 -60.50 -15.06
CA SER A 610 -43.52 -60.65 -14.92
C SER A 610 -43.97 -61.21 -16.27
N GLU A 611 -44.24 -62.50 -16.32
CA GLU A 611 -45.02 -63.11 -17.39
C GLU A 611 -46.43 -62.49 -17.36
N ARG A 612 -46.56 -61.21 -17.72
CA ARG A 612 -47.83 -60.65 -18.12
C ARG A 612 -48.13 -61.29 -19.48
N LYS A 613 -48.74 -62.48 -19.42
CA LYS A 613 -49.42 -63.14 -20.53
C LYS A 613 -50.12 -62.08 -21.37
N ARG A 614 -49.52 -61.75 -22.53
CA ARG A 614 -50.21 -61.04 -23.61
C ARG A 614 -51.36 -61.94 -24.05
N LYS A 615 -52.56 -61.65 -23.57
CA LYS A 615 -53.81 -62.22 -24.05
C LYS A 615 -53.95 -61.75 -25.50
N ARG A 616 -53.63 -62.62 -26.47
CA ARG A 616 -53.98 -62.41 -27.87
C ARG A 616 -55.50 -62.31 -27.95
N SER A 617 -56.01 -61.11 -28.21
CA SER A 617 -57.37 -60.92 -28.69
C SER A 617 -57.43 -61.49 -30.11
N SER A 618 -58.13 -62.61 -30.26
CA SER A 618 -58.66 -63.08 -31.54
C SER A 618 -59.74 -62.11 -32.00
N SER A 619 -59.51 -61.39 -33.09
CA SER A 619 -60.54 -60.68 -33.84
C SER A 619 -61.20 -61.65 -34.82
N ALA A 620 -62.49 -61.90 -34.62
CA ALA A 620 -63.49 -62.06 -35.65
C ALA A 620 -64.53 -60.96 -35.41
#